data_AF-A0A7J9B2Z9-F1
#
_entry.id   AF-A0A7J9B2Z9-F1
#
_cell.length_a   1.000
_cell.length_b   1.000
_cell.length_c   1.000
_cell.angle_alpha   90.00
_cell.angle_beta   90.00
_cell.angle_gamma   90.00
#
_symmetry.space_group_name_H-M   'P 1'
#
loop_
_entity.id
_entity.type
_entity.pdbx_description
1 polymer ?
#
loop_
_entity_poly.entity_id
_entity_poly.type
_entity_poly.pdbx_seq_one_letter_code
_entity_poly.pdbx_strand_id
1 'polypeptide(L)' 'MPVWIQLSRVPLELFTRKGISYVVSALGKPLYMDGITTSEQRLAFAKVCVEIAAGFKI' A
#
# COMPACT_ATOMS: atom_id res chain seq x y z
N MET A 1 -4.90 -13.44 5.32
CA MET A 1 -3.96 -13.87 4.26
C MET A 1 -3.19 -12.65 3.77
N PRO A 2 -1.84 -12.69 3.73
CA PRO A 2 -1.04 -11.58 3.21
C PRO A 2 -1.10 -11.52 1.68
N VAL A 3 -1.40 -10.36 1.12
CA VAL A 3 -1.49 -10.12 -0.33
C VAL A 3 -0.69 -8.88 -0.69
N TRP A 4 0.03 -8.93 -1.81
CA TRP A 4 0.72 -7.77 -2.37
C TRP A 4 -0.22 -6.96 -3.25
N ILE A 5 -0.38 -5.67 -2.92
CA ILE A 5 -1.21 -4.71 -3.63
C ILE A 5 -0.30 -3.66 -4.28
N GLN A 6 -0.61 -3.31 -5.52
CA GLN A 6 0.03 -2.21 -6.23
C GLN A 6 -0.98 -1.06 -6.40
N LEU A 7 -0.74 0.04 -5.70
CA LEU A 7 -1.52 1.26 -5.84
C LEU A 7 -0.89 2.11 -6.96
N SER A 8 -1.67 2.40 -7.98
CA SER A 8 -1.29 3.33 -9.05
C SER A 8 -2.03 4.66 -8.85
N ARG A 9 -1.42 5.76 -9.29
CA ARG A 9 -2.01 7.12 -9.22
C ARG A 9 -2.34 7.60 -7.79
N VAL A 10 -1.54 7.19 -6.82
CA VAL A 10 -1.64 7.75 -5.45
C VAL A 10 -1.24 9.23 -5.51
N PRO A 11 -2.06 10.15 -4.99
CA PRO A 11 -1.70 11.56 -4.90
C PRO A 11 -0.35 11.73 -4.19
N LEU A 12 0.47 12.68 -4.66
CA LEU A 12 1.83 12.88 -4.12
C LEU A 12 1.82 13.14 -2.60
N GLU A 13 0.81 13.86 -2.11
CA GLU A 13 0.59 14.15 -0.68
C GLU A 13 0.37 12.89 0.17
N LEU A 14 -0.18 11.84 -0.44
CA LEU A 14 -0.42 10.55 0.20
C LEU A 14 0.71 9.54 -0.06
N PHE A 15 1.70 9.87 -0.91
CA PHE A 15 2.85 9.02 -1.22
C PHE A 15 3.91 9.08 -0.10
N THR A 16 3.46 8.96 1.13
CA THR A 16 4.31 8.83 2.32
C THR A 16 4.00 7.50 2.98
N ARG A 17 4.91 6.97 3.80
CA ARG A 17 4.66 5.73 4.57
C ARG A 17 3.33 5.79 5.34
N LYS A 18 2.97 6.95 5.91
CA LYS A 18 1.70 7.13 6.64
C LYS A 18 0.51 7.20 5.69
N GLY A 19 0.58 8.00 4.62
CA GLY A 19 -0.52 8.16 3.66
C GLY A 19 -0.86 6.85 2.96
N ILE A 20 0.16 6.10 2.53
CA ILE A 20 -0.01 4.79 1.90
C ILE A 20 -0.61 3.79 2.91
N SER A 21 -0.10 3.76 4.16
CA SER A 21 -0.65 2.90 5.21
C SER A 21 -2.12 3.23 5.50
N TYR A 22 -2.48 4.51 5.46
CA TYR A 22 -3.87 4.95 5.63
C TYR A 22 -4.76 4.46 4.48
N VAL A 23 -4.34 4.61 3.23
CA VAL A 23 -5.11 4.14 2.07
C VAL A 23 -5.34 2.62 2.12
N VAL A 24 -4.30 1.83 2.37
CA VAL A 24 -4.44 0.37 2.42
C VAL A 24 -5.17 -0.13 3.67
N SER A 25 -5.29 0.69 4.72
CA SER A 25 -6.03 0.33 5.92
C SER A 25 -7.52 0.05 5.65
N ALA A 26 -8.07 0.64 4.58
CA ALA A 26 -9.42 0.36 4.11
C ALA A 26 -9.60 -1.07 3.56
N LEU A 27 -8.51 -1.70 3.12
CA LEU A 27 -8.51 -3.06 2.57
C LEU A 27 -8.15 -4.11 3.62
N GLY A 28 -7.34 -3.74 4.60
CA GLY A 28 -6.84 -4.65 5.63
C GLY A 28 -5.70 -4.04 6.43
N LYS A 29 -4.91 -4.87 7.11
CA LYS A 29 -3.79 -4.39 7.94
C LYS A 29 -2.50 -4.31 7.10
N PRO A 30 -1.90 -3.12 6.89
CA PRO A 30 -0.59 -3.04 6.24
C PRO A 30 0.48 -3.78 7.05
N LEU A 31 1.28 -4.59 6.37
CA LEU A 31 2.38 -5.36 6.96
C LEU A 31 3.74 -4.83 6.51
N TYR A 32 3.96 -4.75 5.19
CA TYR A 32 5.26 -4.42 4.60
C TYR A 32 5.08 -3.49 3.41
N MET A 33 6.06 -2.60 3.19
CA MET A 33 6.16 -1.79 1.97
C MET A 33 7.49 -2.14 1.31
N ASP A 34 7.55 -2.10 -0.02
CA ASP A 34 8.83 -2.30 -0.70
C ASP A 34 9.78 -1.12 -0.47
N GLY A 35 11.08 -1.35 -0.70
CA GLY A 35 12.12 -0.35 -0.48
C GLY A 35 11.98 0.86 -1.39
N ILE A 36 11.41 0.67 -2.59
CA ILE A 36 11.22 1.72 -3.60
C ILE A 36 10.10 2.68 -3.18
N THR A 37 8.99 2.15 -2.67
CA THR A 37 7.88 2.92 -2.11
C THR A 37 8.33 3.65 -0.85
N THR A 38 9.16 3.00 -0.02
CA THR A 38 9.69 3.60 1.21
C THR A 38 10.70 4.72 0.94
N SER A 39 11.50 4.60 -0.12
CA SER A 39 12.47 5.64 -0.50
C SER A 39 11.82 6.79 -1.26
N GLU A 40 10.53 6.71 -1.59
CA GLU A 40 9.78 7.70 -2.37
C GLU A 40 10.42 7.99 -3.76
N GLN A 41 11.33 7.11 -4.21
CA GLN A 41 12.16 7.31 -5.42
C GLN A 41 11.42 6.96 -6.73
N ARG A 42 10.16 6.50 -6.66
CA ARG A 42 9.42 6.05 -7.85
C ARG A 42 7.92 6.35 -7.72
N LEU A 43 7.54 7.56 -8.11
CA LEU A 43 6.16 8.08 -8.11
C LEU A 43 5.18 7.32 -9.03
N ALA A 44 5.60 6.24 -9.68
CA ALA A 44 4.75 5.49 -10.61
C ALA A 44 3.70 4.63 -9.89
N PHE A 45 4.08 4.00 -8.77
CA PHE A 45 3.19 3.14 -7.98
C PHE A 45 3.76 2.86 -6.58
N ALA A 46 2.87 2.63 -5.62
CA ALA A 46 3.22 2.14 -4.29
C ALA A 46 2.91 0.64 -4.18
N LYS A 47 3.83 -0.15 -3.63
CA LYS A 47 3.65 -1.59 -3.44
C LYS A 47 3.68 -1.96 -1.96
N VAL A 48 2.60 -2.58 -1.49
CA VAL A 48 2.35 -2.86 -0.07
C VAL A 48 1.83 -4.29 0.10
N CYS A 49 2.35 -5.00 1.08
CA CYS A 49 1.82 -6.26 1.57
C CYS A 49 0.79 -5.95 2.65
N VAL A 50 -0.44 -6.43 2.47
CA VAL A 50 -1.58 -6.18 3.36
C VAL A 50 -2.14 -7.52 3.81
N GLU A 51 -2.38 -7.64 5.11
CA GLU A 51 -3.15 -8.75 5.67
C GLU A 51 -4.64 -8.49 5.48
N ILE A 52 -5.29 -9.36 4.71
CA ILE A 52 -6.71 -9.28 4.38
C ILE A 52 -7.45 -10.47 5.00
N ALA A 53 -8.70 -10.24 5.43
CA ALA A 53 -9.59 -11.30 5.91
C ALA A 53 -9.98 -12.26 4.76
N ALA A 54 -10.17 -13.54 5.09
CA ALA A 54 -10.66 -14.52 4.12
C ALA A 54 -12.06 -14.12 3.62
N GLY A 55 -12.26 -14.06 2.30
CA GLY A 55 -13.53 -13.67 1.68
C GLY A 55 -13.67 -12.17 1.37
N PHE A 56 -12.66 -11.35 1.62
CA PHE A 56 -12.62 -9.96 1.14
C PHE A 56 -12.64 -9.94 -0.40
N LYS A 57 -13.58 -9.19 -0.98
CA LYS A 57 -13.67 -8.94 -2.42
C LYS A 57 -13.18 -7.52 -2.69
N ILE A 58 -12.16 -7.41 -3.52
CA ILE A 58 -11.61 -6.16 -4.05
C ILE A 58 -12.50 -5.67 -5.19
#